data_AF-A0A8S3CUW6-F1
#
_entry.id   AF-A0A8S3CUW6-F1
#
_cell.length_a   1.000
_cell.length_b   1.000
_cell.length_c   1.000
_cell.angle_alpha   90.00
_cell.angle_beta   90.00
_cell.angle_gamma   90.00
#
_symmetry.space_group_name_H-M   'P 1'
#
loop_
_entity.id
_entity.type
_entity.pdbx_description
1 polymer ?
#
loop_
_entity_poly.entity_id
_entity_poly.type
_entity_poly.pdbx_seq_one_letter_code
_entity_poly.pdbx_strand_id
1 'polypeptide(L)' 'TKTKEASEKYGLGYDLVAGANIAGFEKVAEAMIAQGTY' A
#
# COMPACT_ATOMS: atom_id res chain seq x y z
N THR A 1 2.37 3.78 11.79
CA THR A 1 3.31 3.79 10.65
C THR A 1 2.53 3.29 9.46
N LYS A 2 2.70 3.88 8.26
CA LYS A 2 1.92 3.51 7.07
C LYS A 2 1.87 2.00 6.80
N THR A 3 2.96 1.30 7.10
CA THR A 3 3.05 -0.16 7.09
C THR A 3 2.00 -0.84 7.97
N LYS A 4 1.95 -0.50 9.26
CA LYS A 4 1.00 -1.07 10.23
C LYS A 4 -0.44 -0.75 9.84
N GLU A 5 -0.69 0.50 9.45
CA GLU A 5 -2.01 0.95 9.02
C GLU A 5 -2.48 0.18 7.77
N ALA A 6 -1.58 -0.07 6.81
CA ALA A 6 -1.89 -0.89 5.64
C ALA A 6 -2.18 -2.35 6.04
N SER A 7 -1.39 -2.96 6.91
CA SER A 7 -1.66 -4.32 7.40
C SER A 7 -3.02 -4.43 8.10
N GLU A 8 -3.36 -3.47 8.96
CA GLU A 8 -4.64 -3.42 9.67
C GLU A 8 -5.82 -3.18 8.71
N LYS A 9 -5.68 -2.23 7.78
CA LYS A 9 -6.68 -1.90 6.74
C LYS A 9 -7.08 -3.13 5.91
N TYR A 10 -6.11 -3.98 5.61
CA TYR A 10 -6.31 -5.19 4.80
C TYR A 10 -6.46 -6.48 5.62
N GLY A 11 -6.64 -6.38 6.96
CA GLY A 11 -6.93 -7.54 7.81
C GLY A 11 -5.76 -8.49 8.05
N LEU A 12 -4.53 -8.02 7.86
CA LEU A 12 -3.28 -8.79 8.01
C LEU A 12 -2.66 -8.65 9.41
N GLY A 13 -3.33 -7.97 10.34
CA GLY A 13 -2.86 -7.76 11.71
C GLY A 13 -1.53 -7.00 11.74
N TYR A 14 -0.52 -7.58 12.39
CA TYR A 14 0.80 -6.96 12.57
C TYR A 14 1.85 -7.45 11.56
N ASP A 15 1.42 -7.92 10.39
CA ASP A 15 2.33 -8.31 9.30
C ASP A 15 2.98 -7.08 8.67
N LEU A 16 4.13 -6.66 9.20
CA LEU A 16 4.85 -5.49 8.73
C LEU A 16 5.47 -5.68 7.32
N VAL A 17 5.70 -6.91 6.88
CA VAL A 17 6.25 -7.17 5.54
C VAL A 17 5.17 -6.94 4.50
N ALA A 18 3.98 -7.53 4.70
CA ALA A 18 2.85 -7.32 3.82
C ALA A 18 2.38 -5.86 3.83
N GLY A 19 2.36 -5.22 5.01
CA GLY A 19 2.04 -3.80 5.14
C GLY A 19 2.97 -2.88 4.36
N ALA A 20 4.27 -3.20 4.30
CA ALA A 20 5.24 -2.40 3.56
C ALA A 20 5.01 -2.53 2.06
N ASN A 21 4.74 -3.75 1.58
CA ASN A 21 4.44 -4.01 0.17
C ASN A 21 3.16 -3.30 -0.27
N ILE A 22 2.09 -3.37 0.53
CA ILE A 22 0.82 -2.72 0.22
C ILE A 22 0.98 -1.19 0.19
N ALA A 23 1.59 -0.60 1.22
CA ALA A 23 1.80 0.84 1.27
C ALA A 23 2.67 1.35 0.12
N GLY A 24 3.68 0.57 -0.29
CA GLY A 24 4.51 0.88 -1.46
C GLY A 24 3.74 0.79 -2.77
N PHE A 25 2.94 -0.27 -2.93
CA PHE A 25 2.12 -0.49 -4.11
C PHE A 25 1.03 0.58 -4.28
N GLU A 26 0.27 0.90 -3.24
CA GLU A 26 -0.80 1.93 -3.30
C GLU A 26 -0.25 3.26 -3.81
N LYS A 27 0.91 3.69 -3.31
CA LYS A 27 1.56 4.94 -3.74
C LYS A 27 1.91 4.92 -5.24
N VAL A 28 2.43 3.81 -5.73
CA VAL A 28 2.80 3.68 -7.15
C VAL A 28 1.54 3.57 -8.02
N ALA A 29 0.55 2.78 -7.60
CA ALA A 29 -0.71 2.63 -8.31
C ALA A 29 -1.47 3.96 -8.42
N GLU A 30 -1.53 4.75 -7.34
CA GLU A 30 -2.09 6.11 -7.37
C GLU A 30 -1.38 7.00 -8.39
N ALA A 31 -0.03 6.96 -8.43
CA ALA A 31 0.73 7.72 -9.41
C ALA A 31 0.48 7.25 -10.86
N MET A 32 0.39 5.93 -11.09
CA MET A 32 0.09 5.36 -12.40
C MET A 32 -1.31 5.74 -12.88
N ILE A 33 -2.31 5.70 -12.01
CA ILE A 33 -3.68 6.13 -12.33
C ILE A 33 -3.72 7.63 -12.63
N ALA A 34 -3.02 8.45 -11.84
CA ALA A 34 -2.97 9.90 -12.03
C ALA A 34 -2.23 10.30 -13.33
N GLN A 35 -1.18 9.56 -13.69
CA GLN A 35 -0.45 9.77 -14.95
C GLN A 35 -1.30 9.37 -16.16
N GLY A 36 -2.26 8.45 -16.00
CA GLY A 36 -3.10 7.94 -17.07
C GLY A 36 -2.34 7.07 -18.06
N THR A 37 -3.05 6.52 -19.02
CA THR A 37 -2.45 5.84 -20.17
C THR A 37 -1.97 6.88 -21.17
N TYR A 38 -0.65 7.00 -21.31
CA TYR A 38 0.00 7.79 -22.36
C TYR A 38 0.30 6.94 -23.60
#